data_AF-A0A2B0MAS2-F1
#
_entry.id   AF-A0A2B0MAS2-F1
#
_cell.length_a   1.000
_cell.length_b   1.000
_cell.length_c   1.000
_cell.angle_alpha   90.00
_cell.angle_beta   90.00
_cell.angle_gamma   90.00
#
_symmetry.space_group_name_H-M   'P 1'
#
loop_
_entity.id
_entity.type
_entity.pdbx_description
1 polymer ?
#
loop_
_entity_poly.entity_id
_entity_poly.type
_entity_poly.pdbx_seq_one_letter_code
_entity_poly.pdbx_strand_id
1 'polypeptide(L)'
;MDGVRKLTHIYGLVLCCGVWSKAEVIQWCDKLIEASDSPPYEIIEISLMSKAKIDDMERELFEFSSTIDEEWAVKVTLSIINEKLKENELTIEESMKCTTRLLVNKGLHWEDGYFDLYSLDDSYDLAKDGEHFDLNEVIHVYIEILDIYSERFTEFEMLYLKVMKKEWFR
;
A
#
# COMPACT_ATOMS: atom_id res chain seq x y z
N MET A 1 -18.43 -2.73 9.84
CA MET A 1 -17.77 -1.41 9.90
C MET A 1 -16.25 -1.54 10.08
N ASP A 2 -15.76 -2.36 11.03
CA ASP A 2 -14.31 -2.58 11.25
C ASP A 2 -13.53 -2.92 9.97
N GLY A 3 -14.00 -3.88 9.17
CA GLY A 3 -13.31 -4.26 7.94
C GLY A 3 -13.25 -3.16 6.88
N VAL A 4 -14.30 -2.32 6.78
CA VAL A 4 -14.30 -1.18 5.86
C VAL A 4 -13.24 -0.18 6.30
N ARG A 5 -13.18 0.17 7.59
CA ARG A 5 -12.15 1.06 8.13
C ARG A 5 -10.73 0.53 7.90
N LYS A 6 -10.50 -0.78 8.10
CA LYS A 6 -9.21 -1.42 7.80
C LYS A 6 -8.81 -1.28 6.33
N LEU A 7 -9.73 -1.56 5.41
CA LEU A 7 -9.45 -1.35 3.98
C LEU A 7 -9.22 0.12 3.67
N THR A 8 -10.04 1.03 4.19
CA THR A 8 -9.85 2.47 3.97
C THR A 8 -8.45 2.91 4.43
N HIS A 9 -7.97 2.39 5.56
CA HIS A 9 -6.62 2.69 6.03
C HIS A 9 -5.56 2.21 5.04
N ILE A 10 -5.64 0.96 4.58
CA ILE A 10 -4.73 0.40 3.58
C ILE A 10 -4.77 1.22 2.29
N TYR A 11 -5.97 1.59 1.82
CA TYR A 11 -6.15 2.45 0.64
C TYR A 11 -5.57 3.86 0.82
N GLY A 12 -5.55 4.38 2.05
CA GLY A 12 -4.79 5.59 2.41
C GLY A 12 -3.28 5.38 2.26
N LEU A 13 -2.74 4.27 2.77
CA LEU A 13 -1.31 3.97 2.71
C LEU A 13 -0.80 3.79 1.27
N VAL A 14 -1.48 2.97 0.47
CA VAL A 14 -1.13 2.72 -0.94
C VAL A 14 -1.28 3.97 -1.83
N LEU A 15 -2.22 4.86 -1.51
CA LEU A 15 -2.30 6.18 -2.17
C LEU A 15 -1.09 7.04 -1.80
N CYS A 16 -0.80 7.11 -0.50
CA CYS A 16 0.26 7.93 0.07
C CYS A 16 1.66 7.54 -0.42
N CYS A 17 1.93 6.25 -0.58
CA CYS A 17 3.20 5.78 -1.13
C CYS A 17 3.26 5.73 -2.66
N GLY A 18 2.11 5.91 -3.34
CA GLY A 18 2.02 5.98 -4.80
C GLY A 18 1.86 4.63 -5.50
N VAL A 19 1.48 3.58 -4.77
CA VAL A 19 1.16 2.25 -5.31
C VAL A 19 -0.13 2.29 -6.14
N TRP A 20 -1.12 3.05 -5.69
CA TRP A 20 -2.35 3.30 -6.43
C TRP A 20 -2.54 4.79 -6.68
N SER A 21 -3.09 5.08 -7.85
CA SER A 21 -3.51 6.41 -8.22
C SER A 21 -4.85 6.79 -7.57
N LYS A 22 -5.14 8.09 -7.56
CA LYS A 22 -6.44 8.61 -7.14
C LYS A 22 -7.62 7.96 -7.89
N ALA A 23 -7.42 7.65 -9.17
CA ALA A 23 -8.45 7.01 -9.99
C ALA A 23 -8.77 5.59 -9.52
N GLU A 24 -7.75 4.82 -9.12
CA GLU A 24 -7.92 3.47 -8.58
C GLU A 24 -8.58 3.48 -7.20
N VAL A 25 -8.23 4.43 -6.33
CA VAL A 25 -8.89 4.62 -5.04
C VAL A 25 -10.37 4.96 -5.22
N ILE A 26 -10.69 5.90 -6.13
CA ILE A 26 -12.09 6.25 -6.45
C ILE A 26 -12.84 5.04 -6.99
N GLN A 27 -12.23 4.29 -7.90
CA GLN A 27 -12.85 3.07 -8.45
C GLN A 27 -13.12 2.03 -7.36
N TRP A 28 -12.24 1.92 -6.36
CA TRP A 28 -12.51 1.07 -5.20
C TRP A 28 -13.69 1.58 -4.37
N CYS A 29 -13.77 2.89 -4.09
CA CYS A 29 -14.90 3.49 -3.38
C CYS A 29 -16.21 3.23 -4.13
N ASP A 30 -16.24 3.41 -5.45
CA ASP A 30 -17.42 3.15 -6.28
C ASP A 30 -17.87 1.70 -6.19
N LYS A 31 -16.93 0.74 -6.32
CA LYS A 31 -17.23 -0.70 -6.15
C LYS A 31 -17.75 -1.02 -4.74
N LEU A 32 -17.24 -0.36 -3.71
CA LEU A 32 -17.68 -0.55 -2.33
C LEU A 32 -19.10 0.01 -2.12
N ILE A 33 -19.41 1.14 -2.74
CA ILE A 33 -20.74 1.76 -2.74
C ILE A 33 -21.74 0.83 -3.42
N GLU A 34 -21.39 0.29 -4.59
CA GLU A 34 -22.24 -0.67 -5.32
C GLU A 34 -22.51 -1.97 -4.54
N ALA A 35 -21.51 -2.46 -3.79
CA ALA A 35 -21.61 -3.70 -3.01
C ALA A 35 -22.32 -3.53 -1.65
N SER A 36 -22.60 -2.30 -1.23
CA SER A 36 -23.14 -2.00 0.11
C SER A 36 -24.59 -1.52 0.05
N ASP A 37 -25.48 -2.13 0.84
CA ASP A 37 -26.87 -1.67 0.98
C ASP A 37 -26.96 -0.32 1.71
N SER A 38 -25.91 0.03 2.46
CA SER A 38 -25.80 1.26 3.25
C SER A 38 -24.32 1.67 3.33
N PRO A 39 -23.74 2.21 2.24
CA PRO A 39 -22.35 2.65 2.24
C PRO A 39 -22.09 3.75 3.27
N PRO A 40 -20.92 3.76 3.95
CA PRO A 40 -20.55 4.88 4.80
C PRO A 40 -20.51 6.18 4.02
N TYR A 41 -20.95 7.27 4.64
CA TYR A 41 -21.01 8.58 4.01
C TYR A 41 -19.61 9.06 3.59
N GLU A 42 -18.60 8.78 4.41
CA GLU A 42 -17.21 9.14 4.17
C GLU A 42 -16.67 8.47 2.88
N ILE A 43 -17.08 7.23 2.59
CA ILE A 43 -16.69 6.54 1.34
C ILE A 43 -17.32 7.22 0.12
N ILE A 44 -18.57 7.70 0.24
CA ILE A 44 -19.24 8.46 -0.83
C ILE A 44 -18.53 9.80 -1.05
N GLU A 45 -18.15 10.50 0.02
CA GLU A 45 -17.41 11.75 -0.12
C GLU A 45 -16.08 11.54 -0.83
N ILE A 46 -15.32 10.52 -0.43
CA ILE A 46 -14.03 10.17 -1.05
C ILE A 46 -14.19 9.82 -2.53
N SER A 47 -15.25 9.10 -2.92
CA SER A 47 -15.48 8.75 -4.33
C SER A 47 -15.71 9.99 -5.22
N LEU A 48 -16.19 11.09 -4.64
CA LEU A 48 -16.44 12.35 -5.35
C LEU A 48 -15.19 13.25 -5.45
N MET A 49 -14.06 12.88 -4.85
CA MET A 49 -12.83 13.70 -4.76
C MET A 49 -11.95 13.68 -6.02
N SER A 50 -12.51 13.36 -7.19
CA SER A 50 -11.78 13.32 -8.47
C SER A 50 -11.01 14.60 -8.82
N LYS A 51 -11.43 15.76 -8.30
CA LYS A 51 -10.77 17.07 -8.49
C LYS A 51 -10.02 17.57 -7.25
N ALA A 52 -10.13 16.88 -6.12
CA ALA A 52 -9.41 17.25 -4.90
C ALA A 52 -7.91 16.97 -5.04
N LYS A 53 -7.11 17.60 -4.17
CA LYS A 53 -5.69 17.27 -4.02
C LYS A 53 -5.55 15.88 -3.39
N ILE A 54 -4.42 15.23 -3.64
CA ILE A 54 -4.13 13.92 -3.06
C ILE A 54 -4.10 14.01 -1.53
N ASP A 55 -3.41 15.01 -0.97
CA ASP A 55 -3.33 15.24 0.49
C ASP A 55 -4.71 15.39 1.16
N ASP A 56 -5.68 16.02 0.46
CA ASP A 56 -7.04 16.13 0.98
C ASP A 56 -7.73 14.76 1.02
N MET A 57 -7.58 13.93 -0.03
CA MET A 57 -8.13 12.57 -0.05
C MET A 57 -7.47 11.67 0.99
N GLU A 58 -6.15 11.75 1.15
CA GLU A 58 -5.42 11.02 2.18
C GLU A 58 -5.95 11.36 3.58
N ARG A 59 -6.18 12.64 3.85
CA ARG A 59 -6.75 13.08 5.13
C ARG A 59 -8.10 12.41 5.39
N GLU A 60 -9.03 12.44 4.44
CA GLU A 60 -10.36 11.82 4.61
C GLU A 60 -10.26 10.29 4.83
N LEU A 61 -9.36 9.61 4.08
CA LEU A 61 -9.10 8.17 4.25
C LEU A 61 -8.60 7.84 5.66
N PHE A 62 -7.66 8.62 6.19
CA PHE A 62 -7.08 8.40 7.52
C PHE A 62 -7.99 8.84 8.66
N GLU A 63 -8.75 9.92 8.52
CA GLU A 63 -9.72 10.36 9.53
C GLU A 63 -10.80 9.29 9.76
N PHE A 64 -11.34 8.73 8.68
CA PHE A 64 -12.30 7.63 8.75
C PHE A 64 -11.71 6.34 9.34
N SER A 65 -10.39 6.16 9.26
CA SER A 65 -9.71 4.93 9.68
C SER A 65 -8.72 5.12 10.86
N SER A 66 -8.94 6.15 11.66
CA SER A 66 -8.02 6.59 12.74
C SER A 66 -7.77 5.59 13.89
N THR A 67 -8.56 4.51 13.98
CA THR A 67 -8.43 3.51 15.05
C THR A 67 -7.73 2.22 14.61
N ILE A 68 -7.17 2.19 13.40
CA ILE A 68 -6.53 1.00 12.85
C ILE A 68 -5.09 0.88 13.37
N ASP A 69 -4.65 -0.36 13.59
CA ASP A 69 -3.27 -0.68 13.94
C ASP A 69 -2.34 -0.37 12.76
N GLU A 70 -1.52 0.67 12.93
CA GLU A 70 -0.60 1.18 11.92
C GLU A 70 0.49 0.16 11.56
N GLU A 71 1.03 -0.57 12.54
CA GLU A 71 2.10 -1.55 12.30
C GLU A 71 1.58 -2.69 11.41
N TRP A 72 0.39 -3.20 11.73
CA TRP A 72 -0.29 -4.19 10.90
C TRP A 72 -0.54 -3.65 9.49
N ALA A 73 -1.07 -2.43 9.36
CA ALA A 73 -1.44 -1.87 8.07
C ALA A 73 -0.21 -1.59 7.17
N VAL A 74 0.92 -1.17 7.74
CA VAL A 74 2.18 -1.00 7.01
C VAL A 74 2.68 -2.35 6.47
N LYS A 75 2.68 -3.41 7.29
CA LYS A 75 3.11 -4.75 6.86
C LYS A 75 2.23 -5.31 5.73
N VAL A 76 0.92 -5.07 5.80
CA VAL A 76 -0.01 -5.41 4.71
C VAL A 76 0.25 -4.56 3.46
N THR A 77 0.59 -3.29 3.62
CA THR A 77 0.93 -2.43 2.47
C THR A 77 2.22 -2.87 1.78
N LEU A 78 3.23 -3.27 2.55
CA LEU A 78 4.47 -3.86 2.02
C LEU A 78 4.19 -5.15 1.25
N SER A 79 3.26 -5.99 1.71
CA SER A 79 2.88 -7.20 0.99
C SER A 79 2.15 -6.90 -0.32
N ILE A 80 1.35 -5.83 -0.39
CA ILE A 80 0.72 -5.36 -1.64
C ILE A 80 1.79 -4.88 -2.64
N ILE A 81 2.82 -4.15 -2.17
CA ILE A 81 3.95 -3.73 -3.02
C ILE A 81 4.67 -4.96 -3.57
N ASN A 82 4.94 -5.95 -2.72
CA ASN A 82 5.57 -7.21 -3.12
C ASN A 82 4.77 -7.92 -4.22
N GLU A 83 3.47 -8.06 -4.02
CA GLU A 83 2.61 -8.76 -4.98
C GLU A 83 2.59 -8.04 -6.33
N LYS A 84 2.44 -6.72 -6.33
CA LYS A 84 2.50 -5.92 -7.56
C LYS A 84 3.85 -6.02 -8.27
N LEU A 85 4.94 -6.14 -7.52
CA LEU A 85 6.26 -6.37 -8.11
C LEU A 85 6.34 -7.75 -8.78
N LYS A 86 5.85 -8.81 -8.12
CA LYS A 86 5.80 -10.17 -8.66
C LYS A 86 4.94 -10.28 -9.92
N GLU A 87 3.82 -9.58 -9.95
CA GLU A 87 2.90 -9.50 -11.09
C GLU A 87 3.39 -8.56 -12.20
N ASN A 88 4.57 -7.93 -12.04
CA ASN A 88 5.15 -6.96 -12.97
C ASN A 88 4.27 -5.72 -13.19
N GLU A 89 3.44 -5.38 -12.21
CA GLU A 89 2.65 -4.13 -12.17
C GLU A 89 3.48 -2.94 -11.64
N LEU A 90 4.60 -3.22 -10.97
CA LEU A 90 5.62 -2.26 -10.58
C LEU A 90 6.99 -2.72 -11.09
N THR A 91 7.83 -1.78 -11.51
CA THR A 91 9.27 -2.01 -11.67
C THR A 91 9.98 -1.99 -10.31
N ILE A 92 11.21 -2.50 -10.23
CA ILE A 92 12.05 -2.40 -9.01
C ILE A 92 12.17 -0.95 -8.52
N GLU A 93 12.42 -0.02 -9.44
CA GLU A 93 12.61 1.38 -9.08
C GLU A 93 11.31 2.00 -8.54
N GLU A 94 10.16 1.64 -9.10
CA GLU A 94 8.86 2.09 -8.60
C GLU A 94 8.53 1.48 -7.24
N SER A 95 8.81 0.18 -7.05
CA SER A 95 8.55 -0.49 -5.77
C SER A 95 9.46 0.05 -4.66
N MET A 96 10.74 0.31 -4.94
CA MET A 96 11.68 0.93 -3.99
C MET A 96 11.20 2.33 -3.58
N LYS A 97 10.81 3.17 -4.55
CA LYS A 97 10.21 4.48 -4.26
C LYS A 97 8.96 4.37 -3.41
N CYS A 98 8.09 3.40 -3.67
CA CYS A 98 6.89 3.15 -2.86
C CYS A 98 7.26 2.75 -1.42
N THR A 99 8.19 1.80 -1.24
CA THR A 99 8.62 1.37 0.10
C THR A 99 9.30 2.50 0.86
N THR A 100 10.18 3.28 0.22
CA THR A 100 10.84 4.45 0.83
C THR A 100 9.80 5.47 1.29
N ARG A 101 8.86 5.87 0.42
CA ARG A 101 7.81 6.83 0.77
C ARG A 101 6.93 6.33 1.92
N LEU A 102 6.53 5.07 1.89
CA LEU A 102 5.73 4.47 2.96
C LEU A 102 6.45 4.59 4.31
N LEU A 103 7.71 4.15 4.38
CA LEU A 103 8.48 4.12 5.63
C LEU A 103 8.84 5.52 6.12
N VAL A 104 9.13 6.46 5.22
CA VAL A 104 9.40 7.86 5.58
C VAL A 104 8.13 8.55 6.10
N ASN A 105 7.02 8.43 5.39
CA ASN A 105 5.76 9.07 5.77
C ASN A 105 5.21 8.55 7.11
N LYS A 106 5.56 7.32 7.48
CA LYS A 106 5.20 6.70 8.77
C LYS A 106 6.26 6.80 9.85
N GLY A 107 7.40 7.43 9.56
CA GLY A 107 8.48 7.59 10.53
C GLY A 107 9.19 6.29 10.90
N LEU A 108 9.04 5.24 10.10
CA LEU A 108 9.55 3.87 10.38
C LEU A 108 10.95 3.62 9.79
N HIS A 109 11.46 4.52 8.95
CA HIS A 109 12.72 4.38 8.21
C HIS A 109 13.98 4.19 9.07
N TRP A 110 13.92 4.48 10.38
CA TRP A 110 15.03 4.22 11.34
C TRP A 110 14.79 3.03 12.26
N GLU A 111 13.65 2.35 12.15
CA GLU A 111 13.36 1.20 13.00
C GLU A 111 14.12 -0.03 12.50
N ASP A 112 14.69 -0.80 13.43
CA ASP A 112 15.50 -1.98 13.12
C ASP A 112 14.80 -2.97 12.17
N GLY A 113 13.47 -3.07 12.22
CA GLY A 113 12.68 -3.95 11.36
C GLY A 113 12.47 -3.47 9.92
N TYR A 114 12.80 -2.21 9.61
CA TYR A 114 12.55 -1.59 8.30
C TYR A 114 13.77 -0.88 7.73
N PHE A 115 14.81 -0.62 8.53
CA PHE A 115 16.00 0.12 8.12
C PHE A 115 16.70 -0.52 6.92
N ASP A 116 16.86 -1.85 6.94
CA ASP A 116 17.50 -2.56 5.83
C ASP A 116 16.72 -2.36 4.52
N LEU A 117 15.38 -2.47 4.56
CA LEU A 117 14.52 -2.22 3.41
C LEU A 117 14.64 -0.79 2.89
N TYR A 118 14.66 0.20 3.80
CA TYR A 118 14.78 1.62 3.47
C TYR A 118 16.14 1.95 2.85
N SER A 119 17.23 1.43 3.40
CA SER A 119 18.61 1.74 2.99
C SER A 119 19.01 1.18 1.62
N LEU A 120 18.20 0.26 1.07
CA LEU A 120 18.47 -0.34 -0.23
C LEU A 120 18.21 0.61 -1.40
N ASP A 121 17.42 1.67 -1.23
CA ASP A 121 17.19 2.71 -2.25
C ASP A 121 18.52 3.40 -2.62
N ASP A 122 19.28 3.83 -1.61
CA ASP A 122 20.62 4.41 -1.80
C ASP A 122 21.59 3.41 -2.43
N SER A 123 21.54 2.15 -1.98
CA SER A 123 22.40 1.07 -2.52
C SER A 123 22.08 0.77 -3.98
N TYR A 124 20.82 0.87 -4.37
CA TYR A 124 20.34 0.65 -5.73
C TYR A 124 20.81 1.77 -6.65
N ASP A 125 20.69 3.03 -6.24
CA ASP A 125 21.15 4.18 -7.03
C ASP A 125 22.66 4.09 -7.30
N LEU A 126 23.46 3.79 -6.27
CA LEU A 126 24.91 3.60 -6.42
C LEU A 126 25.27 2.43 -7.36
N ALA A 127 24.51 1.34 -7.31
CA ALA A 127 24.73 0.17 -8.18
C ALA A 127 24.31 0.45 -9.62
N LYS A 128 23.20 1.16 -9.81
CA LYS A 128 22.67 1.54 -11.11
C LYS A 128 23.59 2.50 -11.86
N ASP A 129 24.25 3.41 -11.14
CA ASP A 129 25.24 4.34 -11.71
C ASP A 129 26.62 3.68 -11.90
N GLY A 130 26.79 2.42 -11.48
CA GLY A 130 28.03 1.65 -11.62
C GLY A 130 29.14 2.12 -10.67
N GLU A 131 28.79 2.81 -9.59
CA GLU A 131 29.73 3.35 -8.61
C GLU A 131 30.09 2.33 -7.54
N HIS A 132 29.10 1.60 -7.00
CA HIS A 132 29.28 0.67 -5.89
C HIS A 132 28.21 -0.44 -5.89
N PHE A 133 28.55 -1.63 -5.38
CA PHE A 133 27.69 -2.84 -5.35
C PHE A 133 27.40 -3.46 -6.72
N ASP A 134 26.95 -4.72 -6.71
CA ASP A 134 26.38 -5.37 -7.89
C ASP A 134 24.86 -5.10 -7.94
N LEU A 135 24.38 -4.62 -9.08
CA LEU A 135 22.97 -4.26 -9.25
C LEU A 135 22.04 -5.46 -9.05
N ASN A 136 22.42 -6.66 -9.52
CA ASN A 136 21.56 -7.84 -9.37
C ASN A 136 21.54 -8.32 -7.91
N GLU A 137 22.67 -8.21 -7.20
CA GLU A 137 22.73 -8.51 -5.78
C GLU A 137 21.82 -7.58 -4.96
N VAL A 138 21.89 -6.26 -5.19
CA VAL A 138 21.02 -5.30 -4.51
C VAL A 138 19.55 -5.57 -4.79
N ILE A 139 19.19 -5.83 -6.06
CA ILE A 139 17.83 -6.20 -6.45
C ILE A 139 17.38 -7.47 -5.74
N HIS A 140 18.25 -8.48 -5.66
CA HIS A 140 17.94 -9.76 -5.04
C HIS A 140 17.66 -9.59 -3.55
N VAL A 141 18.52 -8.86 -2.83
CA VAL A 141 18.34 -8.58 -1.39
C VAL A 141 17.05 -7.80 -1.15
N TYR A 142 16.75 -6.80 -1.98
CA TYR A 142 15.49 -6.05 -1.88
C TYR A 142 14.26 -6.96 -1.99
N ILE A 143 14.25 -7.86 -2.97
CA ILE A 143 13.16 -8.82 -3.15
C ILE A 143 13.07 -9.75 -1.93
N GLU A 144 14.20 -10.28 -1.44
CA GLU A 144 14.21 -11.18 -0.28
C GLU A 144 13.64 -10.52 0.98
N ILE A 145 14.03 -9.27 1.27
CA ILE A 145 13.50 -8.54 2.43
C ILE A 145 12.01 -8.26 2.25
N LEU A 146 11.58 -7.86 1.06
CA LEU A 146 10.17 -7.58 0.80
C LEU A 146 9.31 -8.86 0.86
N ASP A 147 9.90 -10.02 0.55
CA ASP A 147 9.21 -11.31 0.58
C ASP A 147 8.84 -11.80 1.99
N ILE A 148 9.50 -11.26 3.03
CA ILE A 148 9.13 -11.49 4.44
C ILE A 148 7.67 -11.12 4.71
N TYR A 149 7.11 -10.17 3.97
CA TYR A 149 5.73 -9.71 4.15
C TYR A 149 4.71 -10.47 3.29
N SER A 150 5.13 -11.35 2.38
CA SER A 150 4.27 -12.01 1.38
C SER A 150 3.01 -12.66 1.96
N GLU A 151 3.13 -13.38 3.08
CA GLU A 151 2.00 -14.06 3.73
C GLU A 151 0.85 -13.11 4.11
N ARG A 152 1.17 -11.82 4.38
CA ARG A 152 0.18 -10.79 4.73
C ARG A 152 -0.71 -10.40 3.55
N PHE A 153 -0.31 -10.70 2.31
CA PHE A 153 -1.15 -10.42 1.14
C PHE A 153 -2.47 -11.18 1.20
N THR A 154 -2.45 -12.44 1.66
CA THR A 154 -3.68 -13.23 1.86
C THR A 154 -4.63 -12.57 2.86
N GLU A 155 -4.10 -11.86 3.88
CA GLU A 155 -4.93 -11.10 4.83
C GLU A 155 -5.67 -9.94 4.14
N PHE A 156 -4.98 -9.22 3.26
CA PHE A 156 -5.58 -8.17 2.45
C PHE A 156 -6.68 -8.73 1.54
N GLU A 157 -6.42 -9.83 0.84
CA GLU A 157 -7.41 -10.47 -0.03
C GLU A 157 -8.65 -10.90 0.75
N MET A 158 -8.48 -11.65 1.84
CA MET A 158 -9.59 -12.09 2.68
C MET A 158 -10.42 -10.91 3.21
N LEU A 159 -9.74 -9.84 3.63
CA LEU A 159 -10.40 -8.62 4.09
C LEU A 159 -11.17 -7.94 2.96
N TYR A 160 -10.56 -7.79 1.78
CA TYR A 160 -11.18 -7.23 0.59
C TYR A 160 -12.44 -8.00 0.22
N LEU A 161 -12.35 -9.32 0.10
CA LEU A 161 -13.48 -10.17 -0.26
C LEU A 161 -14.63 -10.10 0.74
N LYS A 162 -14.29 -10.12 2.03
CA LYS A 162 -15.26 -9.99 3.12
C LYS A 162 -16.01 -8.66 3.07
N VAL A 163 -15.30 -7.55 2.79
CA VAL A 163 -15.91 -6.22 2.72
C VAL A 163 -16.75 -6.06 1.45
N MET A 164 -16.29 -6.58 0.32
CA MET A 164 -16.99 -6.46 -0.96
C MET A 164 -18.18 -7.41 -1.10
N LYS A 165 -18.55 -8.14 -0.04
CA LYS A 165 -19.64 -9.15 0.00
C LYS A 165 -19.60 -10.17 -1.15
N LYS A 166 -18.45 -10.34 -1.81
CA LYS A 166 -18.26 -11.39 -2.79
C LYS A 166 -18.08 -12.68 -2.02
N GLU A 167 -19.18 -13.36 -1.73
CA GLU A 167 -19.16 -14.78 -1.40
C GLU A 167 -18.46 -15.47 -2.59
N TRP A 168 -17.21 -15.89 -2.41
CA TRP A 168 -16.56 -16.80 -3.36
C TRP A 168 -17.26 -18.14 -3.23
N PHE A 169 -18.38 -18.28 -3.94
CA PHE A 169 -18.92 -19.58 -4.32
C PHE A 169 -18.28 -20.01 -5.63
N ARG A 170 -17.13 -20.67 -5.52
CA ARG A 170 -16.87 -22.02 -6.07
C ARG A 170 -15.39 -22.39 -5.97
#